data_AF-A0A8C1F406-F1
#
_entry.id   AF-A0A8C1F406-F1
#
_cell.length_a   1.000
_cell.length_b   1.000
_cell.length_c   1.000
_cell.angle_alpha   90.00
_cell.angle_beta   90.00
_cell.angle_gamma   90.00
#
_symmetry.space_group_name_H-M   'P 1'
#
loop_
_entity.id
_entity.type
_entity.pdbx_description
1 polymer ?
#
loop_
_entity_poly.entity_id
_entity_poly.type
_entity_poly.pdbx_seq_one_letter_code
_entity_poly.pdbx_strand_id
1 'polypeptide(L)'
;MTGWRSQWHLVLLNSLTCGLEICVAAGITYVPPLLLEAGVEEQYMTMVLGIGPVLGLLFIPLIGSASDHCNSSYGRRRPFIWLLSLGVLLALFIIPHADVLAANLSWGSTSRNQALQVGLLILGVGLLDFCGQVCFTPLEALLSDLYRERDDCGQAFAMFSFMVSLGGCIGYLLPALDWSGGLLSFYLGGQAECLFSLLILIFVVSVLVTMKVSEEPSSTLELVPSEPGRFFPRSCCYLFQCKLRALKSGPLMCLLRTCWSMTPAIYRSYCHVPRVMRQLCLAQLCSWMGVMSFMLFYTDFVGEGLYEGVPSAAPGTILRQRYDEGIRMGSLGLFLQCATSTFFSLVMSRLVHLFGSRVVYLSSMVCFTISALVICLSKSVLLVTAMSALTGFAYATLQTLPYTLTCHYHKEKEVYMQNSKTKKGHTNGFTITRDSVCLTLDNGPGDLNHKSDISNGHVSYSGDEPEYYPPLHQNGAALGLESEDFGKRGVGLDFAILDSTFLLSQVFPTLFMGMIVQFTESVTAYIASSAIFSAIGIYFATHIIFDQKDLRS
;
A
#
# COMPACT_ATOMS: atom_id res chain seq x y z
N MET A 1 -10.41 4.28 22.08
CA MET A 1 -11.04 5.49 22.69
C MET A 1 -12.27 5.99 21.89
N THR A 2 -13.50 5.92 22.40
CA THR A 2 -14.76 6.21 21.66
C THR A 2 -15.33 7.63 21.85
N GLY A 3 -14.51 8.66 21.61
CA GLY A 3 -15.00 10.05 21.54
C GLY A 3 -15.16 10.52 20.10
N TRP A 4 -16.24 11.26 19.78
CA TRP A 4 -16.44 11.92 18.47
C TRP A 4 -15.18 12.67 17.99
N ARG A 5 -14.46 13.33 18.90
CA ARG A 5 -13.18 14.02 18.63
C ARG A 5 -12.07 13.10 18.11
N SER A 6 -11.99 11.86 18.60
CA SER A 6 -11.00 10.87 18.14
C SER A 6 -11.28 10.42 16.69
N GLN A 7 -12.57 10.26 16.33
CA GLN A 7 -12.96 9.90 14.97
C GLN A 7 -12.66 11.02 13.96
N TRP A 8 -12.90 12.29 14.33
CA TRP A 8 -12.52 13.41 13.47
C TRP A 8 -11.03 13.52 13.26
N HIS A 9 -10.22 13.26 14.29
CA HIS A 9 -8.78 13.24 14.13
C HIS A 9 -8.33 12.15 13.14
N LEU A 10 -8.91 10.94 13.23
CA LEU A 10 -8.66 9.86 12.26
C LEU A 10 -9.09 10.23 10.82
N VAL A 11 -10.23 10.92 10.67
CA VAL A 11 -10.69 11.45 9.38
C VAL A 11 -9.67 12.43 8.80
N LEU A 12 -9.23 13.40 9.60
CA LEU A 12 -8.30 14.43 9.16
C LEU A 12 -6.91 13.86 8.84
N LEU A 13 -6.45 12.88 9.62
CA LEU A 13 -5.19 12.18 9.37
C LEU A 13 -5.21 11.38 8.04
N ASN A 14 -6.36 10.82 7.68
CA ASN A 14 -6.54 10.11 6.41
C ASN A 14 -7.03 11.01 5.27
N SER A 15 -7.03 12.33 5.45
CA SER A 15 -7.46 13.28 4.40
C SER A 15 -6.58 13.19 3.16
N LEU A 16 -5.26 13.02 3.33
CA LEU A 16 -4.33 12.83 2.21
C LEU A 16 -4.61 11.54 1.45
N THR A 17 -4.93 10.45 2.14
CA THR A 17 -5.34 9.19 1.50
C THR A 17 -6.55 9.39 0.59
N CYS A 18 -7.58 10.09 1.07
CA CYS A 18 -8.76 10.44 0.27
C CYS A 18 -8.39 11.33 -0.92
N GLY A 19 -7.66 12.42 -0.69
CA GLY A 19 -7.25 13.35 -1.76
C GLY A 19 -6.36 12.71 -2.83
N LEU A 20 -5.48 11.78 -2.43
CA LEU A 20 -4.64 11.00 -3.33
C LEU A 20 -5.47 10.09 -4.22
N GLU A 21 -6.42 9.35 -3.63
CA GLU A 21 -7.31 8.46 -4.39
C GLU A 21 -8.22 9.23 -5.33
N ILE A 22 -8.72 10.42 -4.93
CA ILE A 22 -9.48 11.31 -5.83
C ILE A 22 -8.64 11.65 -7.08
N CYS A 23 -7.36 11.99 -6.89
CA CYS A 23 -6.48 12.37 -8.00
C CYS A 23 -6.16 11.17 -8.91
N VAL A 24 -5.89 10.00 -8.32
CA VAL A 24 -5.60 8.77 -9.09
C VAL A 24 -6.83 8.30 -9.86
N ALA A 25 -8.00 8.24 -9.23
CA ALA A 25 -9.25 7.84 -9.88
C ALA A 25 -9.67 8.81 -10.99
N ALA A 26 -9.55 10.13 -10.77
CA ALA A 26 -9.78 11.11 -11.82
C ALA A 26 -8.76 10.95 -12.97
N GLY A 27 -7.49 10.66 -12.65
CA GLY A 27 -6.46 10.33 -13.63
C GLY A 27 -6.85 9.16 -14.53
N ILE A 28 -7.30 8.03 -13.95
CA ILE A 28 -7.72 6.83 -14.69
C ILE A 28 -8.80 7.14 -15.73
N THR A 29 -9.72 8.06 -15.43
CA THR A 29 -10.83 8.40 -16.34
C THR A 29 -10.47 9.43 -17.41
N TYR A 30 -9.66 10.45 -17.09
CA TYR A 30 -9.34 11.55 -18.01
C TYR A 30 -8.09 11.32 -18.85
N VAL A 31 -7.14 10.54 -18.35
CA VAL A 31 -5.88 10.30 -19.06
C VAL A 31 -6.08 9.55 -20.37
N PRO A 32 -6.88 8.46 -20.45
CA PRO A 32 -7.12 7.75 -21.71
C PRO A 32 -7.59 8.65 -22.86
N PRO A 33 -8.67 9.47 -22.73
CA PRO A 33 -9.08 10.35 -23.82
C PRO A 33 -8.04 11.42 -24.16
N LEU A 34 -7.32 11.99 -23.17
CA LEU A 34 -6.26 12.96 -23.43
C LEU A 34 -5.08 12.36 -24.22
N LEU A 35 -4.72 11.10 -23.97
CA LEU A 35 -3.68 10.40 -24.72
C LEU A 35 -4.11 10.16 -26.18
N LEU A 36 -5.37 9.77 -26.40
CA LEU A 36 -5.92 9.57 -27.73
C LEU A 36 -6.00 10.90 -28.52
N GLU A 37 -6.43 11.99 -27.87
CA GLU A 37 -6.44 13.34 -28.45
C GLU A 37 -5.03 13.82 -28.83
N ALA A 38 -4.00 13.45 -28.06
CA ALA A 38 -2.60 13.73 -28.37
C ALA A 38 -2.03 12.90 -29.55
N GLY A 39 -2.82 11.94 -30.09
CA GLY A 39 -2.44 11.10 -31.22
C GLY A 39 -1.72 9.80 -30.83
N VAL A 40 -1.81 9.38 -29.56
CA VAL A 40 -1.30 8.07 -29.12
C VAL A 40 -2.28 6.98 -29.55
N GLU A 41 -1.78 5.93 -30.20
CA GLU A 41 -2.61 4.79 -30.59
C GLU A 41 -3.09 4.00 -29.35
N GLU A 42 -4.28 3.41 -29.42
CA GLU A 42 -4.91 2.68 -28.30
C GLU A 42 -3.99 1.61 -27.67
N GLN A 43 -3.21 0.90 -28.50
CA GLN A 43 -2.25 -0.10 -28.02
C GLN A 43 -1.15 0.47 -27.12
N TYR A 44 -0.67 1.68 -27.42
CA TYR A 44 0.37 2.34 -26.62
C TYR A 44 -0.18 2.99 -25.37
N MET A 45 -1.45 3.40 -25.37
CA MET A 45 -2.14 3.94 -24.20
C MET A 45 -2.16 2.91 -23.05
N THR A 46 -2.58 1.67 -23.32
CA THR A 46 -2.61 0.60 -22.31
C THR A 46 -1.21 0.26 -21.80
N MET A 47 -0.20 0.33 -22.67
CA MET A 47 1.20 0.18 -22.24
C MET A 47 1.63 1.29 -21.28
N VAL A 48 1.27 2.55 -21.58
CA VAL A 48 1.59 3.71 -20.72
C VAL A 48 0.96 3.57 -19.35
N LEU A 49 -0.32 3.20 -19.28
CA LEU A 49 -1.04 2.98 -18.01
C LEU A 49 -0.46 1.81 -17.20
N GLY A 50 0.12 0.80 -17.87
CA GLY A 50 0.79 -0.33 -17.22
C GLY A 50 2.15 0.01 -16.60
N ILE A 51 2.77 1.14 -16.96
CA ILE A 51 4.09 1.53 -16.44
C ILE A 51 4.04 1.80 -14.94
N GLY A 52 2.98 2.44 -14.45
CA GLY A 52 2.80 2.81 -13.04
C GLY A 52 2.94 1.60 -12.09
N PRO A 53 2.07 0.58 -12.20
CA PRO A 53 2.15 -0.64 -11.39
C PRO A 53 3.50 -1.36 -11.46
N VAL A 54 4.11 -1.43 -12.65
CA VAL A 54 5.41 -2.08 -12.84
C VAL A 54 6.53 -1.32 -12.13
N LEU A 55 6.54 0.02 -12.21
CA LEU A 55 7.48 0.85 -11.46
C LEU A 55 7.20 0.77 -9.95
N GLY A 56 5.93 0.76 -9.55
CA GLY A 56 5.52 0.59 -8.16
C GLY A 56 6.09 -0.68 -7.54
N LEU A 57 6.00 -1.83 -8.22
CA LEU A 57 6.57 -3.11 -7.77
C LEU A 57 8.07 -3.04 -7.43
N LEU A 58 8.82 -2.20 -8.15
CA LEU A 58 10.25 -2.03 -7.93
C LEU A 58 10.55 -1.05 -6.79
N PHE A 59 9.87 0.09 -6.77
CA PHE A 59 10.21 1.19 -5.87
C PHE A 59 9.50 1.14 -4.52
N ILE A 60 8.33 0.51 -4.41
CA ILE A 60 7.59 0.39 -3.15
C ILE A 60 8.45 -0.27 -2.06
N PRO A 61 9.07 -1.46 -2.26
CA PRO A 61 9.93 -2.08 -1.23
C PRO A 61 11.12 -1.21 -0.84
N LEU A 62 11.70 -0.48 -1.81
CA LEU A 62 12.84 0.40 -1.59
C LEU A 62 12.44 1.59 -0.72
N ILE A 63 11.31 2.21 -1.01
CA ILE A 63 10.80 3.37 -0.26
C ILE A 63 10.32 2.96 1.12
N GLY A 64 9.68 1.79 1.26
CA GLY A 64 9.31 1.23 2.57
C GLY A 64 10.53 1.04 3.47
N SER A 65 11.58 0.38 2.97
CA SER A 65 12.83 0.17 3.71
C SER A 65 13.59 1.47 3.98
N ALA A 66 13.69 2.37 2.99
CA ALA A 66 14.36 3.66 3.16
C ALA A 66 13.63 4.55 4.18
N SER A 67 12.30 4.50 4.18
CA SER A 67 11.43 5.16 5.15
C SER A 67 11.65 4.62 6.56
N ASP A 68 11.88 3.30 6.73
CA ASP A 68 12.14 2.71 8.06
C ASP A 68 13.45 3.20 8.70
N HIS A 69 14.44 3.58 7.89
CA HIS A 69 15.79 3.95 8.34
C HIS A 69 16.06 5.45 8.32
N CYS A 70 15.07 6.27 7.97
CA CYS A 70 15.26 7.72 7.87
C CYS A 70 15.19 8.39 9.25
N ASN A 71 16.20 9.22 9.57
CA ASN A 71 16.26 9.97 10.81
C ASN A 71 16.29 11.49 10.52
N SER A 72 15.18 11.98 9.97
CA SER A 72 14.99 13.41 9.66
C SER A 72 14.32 14.15 10.81
N SER A 73 14.63 15.44 10.97
CA SER A 73 14.00 16.34 11.95
C SER A 73 12.48 16.52 11.75
N TYR A 74 11.99 16.31 10.52
CA TYR A 74 10.56 16.31 10.18
C TYR A 74 9.86 14.98 10.51
N GLY A 75 10.55 14.06 11.18
CA GLY A 75 10.09 12.70 11.44
C GLY A 75 10.55 11.70 10.38
N ARG A 76 10.40 10.42 10.70
CA ARG A 76 10.90 9.30 9.88
C ARG A 76 10.18 9.14 8.54
N ARG A 77 8.84 9.24 8.54
CA ARG A 77 7.98 8.92 7.37
C ARG A 77 7.66 10.12 6.48
N ARG A 78 7.47 11.29 7.10
CA ARG A 78 7.01 12.53 6.45
C ARG A 78 7.84 13.04 5.27
N PRO A 79 9.19 12.98 5.25
CA PRO A 79 9.94 13.48 4.10
C PRO A 79 9.63 12.71 2.81
N PHE A 80 9.35 11.40 2.90
CA PHE A 80 8.94 10.61 1.73
C PHE A 80 7.54 10.99 1.27
N ILE A 81 6.61 11.21 2.20
CA ILE A 81 5.23 11.65 1.86
C ILE A 81 5.28 13.02 1.17
N TRP A 82 6.05 13.98 1.68
CA TRP A 82 6.24 15.29 1.03
C TRP A 82 6.83 15.18 -0.37
N LEU A 83 7.86 14.35 -0.54
CA LEU A 83 8.51 14.15 -1.84
C LEU A 83 7.56 13.54 -2.88
N LEU A 84 6.81 12.50 -2.49
CA LEU A 84 5.84 11.84 -3.37
C LEU A 84 4.64 12.75 -3.66
N SER A 85 4.17 13.50 -2.66
CA SER A 85 3.10 14.50 -2.85
C SER A 85 3.52 15.61 -3.80
N LEU A 86 4.77 16.06 -3.75
CA LEU A 86 5.31 17.00 -4.73
C LEU A 86 5.31 16.40 -6.14
N GLY A 87 5.64 15.10 -6.28
CA GLY A 87 5.54 14.38 -7.55
C GLY A 87 4.11 14.38 -8.12
N VAL A 88 3.10 14.08 -7.29
CA VAL A 88 1.68 14.15 -7.68
C VAL A 88 1.28 15.57 -8.10
N LEU A 89 1.67 16.60 -7.35
CA LEU A 89 1.39 18.00 -7.69
C LEU A 89 2.03 18.43 -9.02
N LEU A 90 3.27 18.02 -9.26
CA LEU A 90 3.95 18.26 -10.53
C LEU A 90 3.24 17.55 -11.68
N ALA A 91 2.79 16.31 -11.48
CA ALA A 91 2.04 15.58 -12.49
C ALA A 91 0.71 16.25 -12.83
N LEU A 92 -0.08 16.63 -11.82
CA LEU A 92 -1.35 17.35 -12.01
C LEU A 92 -1.18 18.71 -12.69
N PHE A 93 -0.01 19.34 -12.57
CA PHE A 93 0.31 20.58 -13.29
C PHE A 93 0.77 20.31 -14.74
N ILE A 94 1.59 19.28 -14.96
CA ILE A 94 2.16 18.95 -16.28
C ILE A 94 1.08 18.45 -17.24
N ILE A 95 0.18 17.58 -16.79
CA ILE A 95 -0.83 16.94 -17.66
C ILE A 95 -1.68 17.97 -18.44
N PRO A 96 -2.34 18.95 -17.79
CA PRO A 96 -3.17 19.93 -18.51
C PRO A 96 -2.36 20.96 -19.32
N HIS A 97 -1.09 21.23 -18.98
CA HIS A 97 -0.26 22.26 -19.63
C HIS A 97 0.83 21.68 -20.55
N ALA A 98 0.70 20.42 -20.98
CA ALA A 98 1.74 19.71 -21.72
C ALA A 98 2.08 20.38 -23.06
N ASP A 99 1.07 20.96 -23.73
CA ASP A 99 1.18 21.71 -24.98
C ASP A 99 1.97 23.01 -24.83
N VAL A 100 1.63 23.83 -23.82
CA VAL A 100 2.31 25.10 -23.51
C VAL A 100 3.75 24.84 -23.10
N LEU A 101 3.99 23.82 -22.27
CA LEU A 101 5.33 23.41 -21.85
C LEU A 101 6.16 22.92 -23.05
N ALA A 102 5.57 22.13 -23.96
CA ALA A 102 6.24 21.66 -25.16
C ALA A 102 6.60 22.81 -26.11
N ALA A 103 5.70 23.78 -26.30
CA ALA A 103 5.94 24.96 -27.13
C ALA A 103 7.08 25.84 -26.60
N ASN A 104 7.15 26.01 -25.28
CA ASN A 104 8.22 26.78 -24.64
C ASN A 104 9.60 26.11 -24.76
N LEU A 105 9.64 24.77 -24.74
CA LEU A 105 10.90 24.00 -24.79
C LEU A 105 11.43 23.80 -26.22
N SER A 106 10.58 23.84 -27.23
CA SER A 106 10.95 23.41 -28.57
C SER A 106 11.73 24.43 -29.40
N TRP A 107 11.81 25.68 -28.95
CA TRP A 107 12.59 26.78 -29.55
C TRP A 107 12.41 26.89 -31.08
N GLY A 108 11.17 26.76 -31.57
CA GLY A 108 10.80 27.06 -32.97
C GLY A 108 10.82 25.89 -33.96
N SER A 109 10.92 24.62 -33.53
CA SER A 109 10.86 23.46 -34.43
C SER A 109 9.53 22.70 -34.32
N THR A 110 8.64 22.88 -35.30
CA THR A 110 7.26 22.36 -35.31
C THR A 110 7.15 20.84 -35.16
N SER A 111 8.01 20.04 -35.81
CA SER A 111 7.97 18.58 -35.71
C SER A 111 8.42 18.06 -34.34
N ARG A 112 9.26 18.83 -33.64
CA ARG A 112 9.72 18.51 -32.29
C ARG A 112 8.67 18.83 -31.23
N ASN A 113 7.74 19.77 -31.50
CA ASN A 113 6.67 20.15 -30.58
C ASN A 113 5.76 18.99 -30.23
N GLN A 114 5.26 18.27 -31.24
CA GLN A 114 4.31 17.18 -31.03
C GLN A 114 4.93 16.00 -30.27
N ALA A 115 6.17 15.63 -30.62
CA ALA A 115 6.90 14.59 -29.88
C ALA A 115 7.19 14.98 -28.43
N LEU A 116 7.52 16.25 -28.17
CA LEU A 116 7.72 16.76 -26.81
C LEU A 116 6.41 16.84 -26.01
N GLN A 117 5.31 17.24 -26.64
CA GLN A 117 3.97 17.27 -26.02
C GLN A 117 3.56 15.87 -25.56
N VAL A 118 3.59 14.88 -26.47
CA VAL A 118 3.27 13.48 -26.14
C VAL A 118 4.22 12.95 -25.07
N GLY A 119 5.52 13.26 -25.17
CA GLY A 119 6.51 12.86 -24.16
C GLY A 119 6.24 13.46 -22.77
N LEU A 120 5.86 14.73 -22.68
CA LEU A 120 5.50 15.39 -21.42
C LEU A 120 4.19 14.85 -20.83
N LEU A 121 3.20 14.55 -21.68
CA LEU A 121 1.95 13.95 -21.25
C LEU A 121 2.19 12.55 -20.66
N ILE A 122 2.93 11.69 -21.38
CA ILE A 122 3.31 10.35 -20.89
C ILE A 122 4.11 10.46 -19.59
N LEU A 123 5.03 11.43 -19.48
CA LEU A 123 5.78 11.68 -18.25
C LEU A 123 4.87 12.10 -17.10
N GLY A 124 3.93 13.01 -17.33
CA GLY A 124 2.97 13.47 -16.33
C GLY A 124 2.08 12.33 -15.83
N VAL A 125 1.52 11.54 -16.75
CA VAL A 125 0.71 10.35 -16.46
C VAL A 125 1.51 9.32 -15.65
N GLY A 126 2.69 8.95 -16.14
CA GLY A 126 3.54 7.98 -15.45
C GLY A 126 3.98 8.46 -14.08
N LEU A 127 4.21 9.76 -13.90
CA LEU A 127 4.54 10.36 -12.60
C LEU A 127 3.35 10.35 -11.64
N LEU A 128 2.13 10.66 -12.12
CA LEU A 128 0.90 10.62 -11.33
C LEU A 128 0.64 9.21 -10.81
N ASP A 129 0.65 8.21 -11.70
CA ASP A 129 0.38 6.81 -11.34
C ASP A 129 1.45 6.27 -10.39
N PHE A 130 2.72 6.53 -10.70
CA PHE A 130 3.84 6.09 -9.87
C PHE A 130 3.80 6.71 -8.46
N CYS A 131 3.75 8.04 -8.36
CA CYS A 131 3.74 8.71 -7.06
C CYS A 131 2.44 8.43 -6.30
N GLY A 132 1.31 8.32 -7.01
CA GLY A 132 0.02 7.93 -6.47
C GLY A 132 0.09 6.59 -5.73
N GLN A 133 0.51 5.54 -6.42
CA GLN A 133 0.57 4.19 -5.85
C GLN A 133 1.61 4.07 -4.73
N VAL A 134 2.79 4.65 -4.92
CA VAL A 134 3.90 4.54 -3.96
C VAL A 134 3.63 5.33 -2.68
N CYS A 135 2.78 6.36 -2.71
CA CYS A 135 2.50 7.20 -1.55
C CYS A 135 1.60 6.51 -0.50
N PHE A 136 0.84 5.47 -0.85
CA PHE A 136 0.04 4.72 0.12
C PHE A 136 0.92 4.03 1.18
N THR A 137 2.01 3.38 0.78
CA THR A 137 2.91 2.67 1.70
C THR A 137 3.43 3.53 2.87
N PRO A 138 4.02 4.73 2.67
CA PRO A 138 4.45 5.56 3.79
C PRO A 138 3.28 6.17 4.57
N LEU A 139 2.08 6.33 3.98
CA LEU A 139 0.88 6.76 4.70
C LEU A 139 0.39 5.69 5.67
N GLU A 140 0.33 4.43 5.24
CA GLU A 140 0.00 3.28 6.08
C GLU A 140 1.04 3.08 7.20
N ALA A 141 2.32 3.20 6.85
CA ALA A 141 3.40 3.15 7.82
C ALA A 141 3.27 4.27 8.87
N LEU A 142 2.96 5.50 8.45
CA LEU A 142 2.71 6.63 9.35
C LEU A 142 1.49 6.36 10.25
N LEU A 143 0.40 5.83 9.69
CA LEU A 143 -0.81 5.50 10.44
C LEU A 143 -0.54 4.46 11.53
N SER A 144 0.23 3.41 11.21
CA SER A 144 0.63 2.39 12.19
C SER A 144 1.59 2.90 13.27
N ASP A 145 2.44 3.87 12.91
CA ASP A 145 3.37 4.48 13.86
C ASP A 145 2.60 5.33 14.90
N LEU A 146 1.49 5.96 14.49
CA LEU A 146 0.61 6.77 15.35
C LEU A 146 -0.36 5.93 16.20
N TYR A 147 -0.87 4.83 15.66
CA TYR A 147 -1.86 3.96 16.32
C TYR A 147 -1.31 2.56 16.58
N ARG A 148 -0.67 2.39 17.75
CA ARG A 148 0.01 1.13 18.12
C ARG A 148 -0.86 0.14 18.90
N GLU A 149 -1.97 0.58 19.47
CA GLU A 149 -2.89 -0.31 20.20
C GLU A 149 -3.73 -1.15 19.23
N ARG A 150 -4.08 -2.40 19.62
CA ARG A 150 -4.70 -3.37 18.70
C ARG A 150 -6.06 -2.88 18.18
N ASP A 151 -6.92 -2.41 19.08
CA ASP A 151 -8.28 -1.98 18.75
C ASP A 151 -8.27 -0.65 17.99
N ASP A 152 -7.43 0.30 18.44
CA ASP A 152 -7.30 1.60 17.78
C ASP A 152 -6.63 1.48 16.39
N CYS A 153 -5.68 0.55 16.21
CA CYS A 153 -5.06 0.26 14.91
C CYS A 153 -6.06 -0.34 13.91
N GLY A 154 -6.89 -1.30 14.35
CA GLY A 154 -7.94 -1.87 13.50
C GLY A 154 -8.95 -0.81 13.07
N GLN A 155 -9.31 0.11 13.98
CA GLN A 155 -10.16 1.24 13.66
C GLN A 155 -9.49 2.25 12.70
N ALA A 156 -8.19 2.49 12.86
CA ALA A 156 -7.43 3.38 12.00
C ALA A 156 -7.40 2.88 10.55
N PHE A 157 -7.07 1.59 10.32
CA PHE A 157 -7.08 1.01 8.98
C PHE A 157 -8.49 0.87 8.38
N ALA A 158 -9.52 0.68 9.22
CA ALA A 158 -10.90 0.73 8.75
C ALA A 158 -11.27 2.14 8.23
N MET A 159 -10.82 3.20 8.93
CA MET A 159 -10.99 4.59 8.47
C MET A 159 -10.15 4.88 7.22
N PHE A 160 -8.93 4.35 7.14
CA PHE A 160 -8.09 4.44 5.94
C PHE A 160 -8.81 3.86 4.72
N SER A 161 -9.34 2.62 4.84
CA SER A 161 -10.11 1.99 3.76
C SER A 161 -11.38 2.77 3.41
N PHE A 162 -12.08 3.32 4.42
CA PHE A 162 -13.23 4.20 4.18
C PHE A 162 -12.82 5.44 3.35
N MET A 163 -11.69 6.07 3.66
CA MET A 163 -11.20 7.25 2.94
C MET A 163 -10.74 6.94 1.52
N VAL A 164 -10.11 5.77 1.29
CA VAL A 164 -9.80 5.29 -0.06
C VAL A 164 -11.09 5.12 -0.86
N SER A 165 -12.06 4.34 -0.35
CA SER A 165 -13.32 4.10 -1.09
C SER A 165 -14.13 5.38 -1.32
N LEU A 166 -14.15 6.30 -0.36
CA LEU A 166 -14.79 7.61 -0.51
C LEU A 166 -14.09 8.45 -1.59
N GLY A 167 -12.75 8.48 -1.58
CA GLY A 167 -11.96 9.19 -2.57
C GLY A 167 -12.17 8.65 -3.98
N GLY A 168 -12.24 7.32 -4.14
CA GLY A 168 -12.58 6.67 -5.41
C GLY A 168 -13.96 7.05 -5.92
N CYS A 169 -14.99 7.02 -5.05
CA CYS A 169 -16.35 7.46 -5.41
C CYS A 169 -16.37 8.90 -5.95
N ILE A 170 -15.69 9.83 -5.26
CA ILE A 170 -15.62 11.23 -5.67
C ILE A 170 -14.80 11.38 -6.95
N GLY A 171 -13.67 10.68 -7.05
CA GLY A 171 -12.76 10.72 -8.19
C GLY A 171 -13.35 10.17 -9.48
N TYR A 172 -14.22 9.15 -9.42
CA TYR A 172 -14.97 8.68 -10.59
C TYR A 172 -16.17 9.59 -10.95
N LEU A 173 -16.74 10.30 -9.96
CA LEU A 173 -17.88 11.20 -10.19
C LEU A 173 -17.45 12.56 -10.77
N LEU A 174 -16.32 13.12 -10.33
CA LEU A 174 -15.80 14.42 -10.77
C LEU A 174 -15.70 14.53 -12.31
N PRO A 175 -15.17 13.54 -13.04
CA PRO A 175 -15.17 13.48 -14.51
C PRO A 175 -16.53 13.39 -15.19
N ALA A 176 -17.50 12.75 -14.53
CA ALA A 176 -18.84 12.58 -15.08
C ALA A 176 -19.65 13.89 -15.05
N LEU A 177 -19.20 14.90 -14.29
CA LEU A 177 -19.83 16.20 -14.23
C LEU A 177 -19.42 17.06 -15.43
N ASP A 178 -20.40 17.71 -16.04
CA ASP A 178 -20.19 18.56 -17.20
C ASP A 178 -19.70 19.94 -16.76
N TRP A 179 -18.38 20.15 -16.74
CA TRP A 179 -17.76 21.42 -16.32
C TRP A 179 -17.84 22.52 -17.37
N SER A 180 -18.31 22.18 -18.57
CA SER A 180 -18.42 23.06 -19.75
C SER A 180 -19.31 24.30 -19.51
N GLY A 181 -20.37 24.17 -18.70
CA GLY A 181 -21.32 25.26 -18.42
C GLY A 181 -20.97 26.16 -17.22
N GLY A 182 -19.90 25.88 -16.47
CA GLY A 182 -19.54 26.62 -15.27
C GLY A 182 -18.78 27.92 -15.56
N LEU A 183 -19.06 28.99 -14.83
CA LEU A 183 -18.30 30.26 -14.87
C LEU A 183 -16.78 30.06 -14.65
N LEU A 184 -16.41 28.98 -13.93
CA LEU A 184 -15.04 28.60 -13.64
C LEU A 184 -14.28 28.12 -14.90
N SER A 185 -14.95 27.41 -15.81
CA SER A 185 -14.37 26.91 -17.07
C SER A 185 -14.03 28.04 -18.03
N PHE A 186 -14.87 29.09 -18.08
CA PHE A 186 -14.60 30.29 -18.89
C PHE A 186 -13.38 31.08 -18.38
N TYR A 187 -13.13 31.11 -17.07
CA TYR A 187 -12.00 31.83 -16.48
C TYR A 187 -10.68 31.03 -16.55
N LEU A 188 -10.75 29.69 -16.52
CA LEU A 188 -9.59 28.78 -16.51
C LEU A 188 -9.33 28.10 -17.86
N GLY A 189 -9.81 28.63 -18.99
CA GLY A 189 -9.32 28.23 -20.31
C GLY A 189 -9.76 26.86 -20.86
N GLY A 190 -10.43 26.01 -20.07
CA GLY A 190 -10.99 24.73 -20.56
C GLY A 190 -11.51 23.78 -19.47
N GLN A 191 -12.18 22.71 -19.90
CA GLN A 191 -12.74 21.68 -19.00
C GLN A 191 -11.64 20.92 -18.24
N ALA A 192 -10.57 20.50 -18.94
CA ALA A 192 -9.46 19.77 -18.32
C ALA A 192 -8.72 20.67 -17.31
N GLU A 193 -8.34 21.89 -17.70
CA GLU A 193 -7.62 22.83 -16.82
C GLU A 193 -8.42 23.16 -15.54
N CYS A 194 -9.73 23.34 -15.66
CA CYS A 194 -10.62 23.57 -14.51
C CYS A 194 -10.62 22.39 -13.54
N LEU A 195 -10.77 21.17 -14.05
CA LEU A 195 -10.76 19.96 -13.23
C LEU A 195 -9.39 19.76 -12.55
N PHE A 196 -8.29 19.79 -13.31
CA PHE A 196 -6.96 19.58 -12.75
C PHE A 196 -6.59 20.66 -11.72
N SER A 197 -7.04 21.90 -11.90
CA SER A 197 -6.88 22.97 -10.90
C SER A 197 -7.64 22.67 -9.60
N LEU A 198 -8.87 22.14 -9.71
CA LEU A 198 -9.64 21.70 -8.55
C LEU A 198 -8.98 20.50 -7.85
N LEU A 199 -8.44 19.54 -8.59
CA LEU A 199 -7.68 18.41 -8.05
C LEU A 199 -6.43 18.88 -7.31
N ILE A 200 -5.67 19.83 -7.87
CA ILE A 200 -4.52 20.44 -7.20
C ILE A 200 -4.96 21.07 -5.87
N LEU A 201 -6.05 21.84 -5.85
CA LEU A 201 -6.54 22.47 -4.63
C LEU A 201 -6.93 21.43 -3.56
N ILE A 202 -7.70 20.41 -3.94
CA ILE A 202 -8.10 19.32 -3.04
C ILE A 202 -6.87 18.60 -2.48
N PHE A 203 -5.89 18.31 -3.34
CA PHE A 203 -4.68 17.60 -2.96
C PHE A 203 -3.79 18.43 -2.03
N VAL A 204 -3.56 19.71 -2.34
CA VAL A 204 -2.79 20.63 -1.48
C VAL A 204 -3.43 20.73 -0.10
N VAL A 205 -4.75 20.94 -0.02
CA VAL A 205 -5.47 21.01 1.26
C VAL A 205 -5.30 19.70 2.03
N SER A 206 -5.47 18.55 1.36
CA SER A 206 -5.34 17.24 1.98
C SER A 206 -3.93 16.96 2.52
N VAL A 207 -2.88 17.35 1.79
CA VAL A 207 -1.48 17.27 2.25
C VAL A 207 -1.26 18.14 3.48
N LEU A 208 -1.70 19.41 3.43
CA LEU A 208 -1.50 20.35 4.53
C LEU A 208 -2.23 19.91 5.80
N VAL A 209 -3.48 19.46 5.68
CA VAL A 209 -4.28 18.94 6.81
C VAL A 209 -3.58 17.74 7.43
N THR A 210 -3.20 16.73 6.63
CA THR A 210 -2.57 15.51 7.14
C THR A 210 -1.23 15.78 7.81
N MET A 211 -0.41 16.68 7.25
CA MET A 211 0.87 17.03 7.84
C MET A 211 0.72 17.78 9.16
N LYS A 212 -0.25 18.71 9.25
CA LYS A 212 -0.53 19.44 10.48
C LYS A 212 -1.08 18.55 11.59
N VAL A 213 -2.02 17.66 11.24
CA VAL A 213 -2.63 16.74 12.19
C VAL A 213 -1.62 15.70 12.66
N SER A 214 -0.74 15.24 11.78
CA SER A 214 0.35 14.34 12.18
C SER A 214 1.33 15.02 13.14
N GLU A 215 1.58 16.33 13.00
CA GLU A 215 2.51 17.09 13.87
C GLU A 215 2.07 17.17 15.32
N GLU A 216 0.76 17.16 15.60
CA GLU A 216 0.22 17.19 16.95
C GLU A 216 0.49 15.85 17.66
N PRO A 217 1.51 15.76 18.53
CA PRO A 217 1.68 14.56 19.34
C PRO A 217 0.61 14.64 20.43
N SER A 218 -0.05 13.52 20.71
CA SER A 218 -0.76 13.27 21.96
C SER A 218 0.18 13.59 23.14
N SER A 219 0.13 14.83 23.61
CA SER A 219 1.04 15.43 24.58
C SER A 219 0.75 14.92 26.00
N THR A 220 0.88 13.61 26.25
CA THR A 220 0.77 13.08 27.62
C THR A 220 1.55 11.82 27.98
N LEU A 221 2.45 11.26 27.15
CA LEU A 221 3.33 10.20 27.68
C LEU A 221 4.78 10.28 27.20
N GLU A 222 5.61 10.59 28.20
CA GLU A 222 7.05 10.34 28.38
C GLU A 222 8.05 11.15 27.54
N LEU A 223 8.47 12.26 28.16
CA LEU A 223 9.75 12.94 27.96
C LEU A 223 10.91 11.95 28.15
N VAL A 224 11.52 11.50 27.05
CA VAL A 224 12.94 11.17 27.03
C VAL A 224 13.66 12.36 26.39
N PRO A 225 14.60 13.04 27.08
CA PRO A 225 15.29 14.17 26.51
C PRO A 225 16.22 13.67 25.41
N SER A 226 15.92 14.03 24.16
CA SER A 226 16.84 13.86 23.03
C SER A 226 17.63 15.15 22.87
N GLU A 227 18.95 15.06 22.97
CA GLU A 227 19.88 16.17 22.83
C GLU A 227 19.73 16.93 21.50
N PRO A 228 20.09 18.24 21.45
CA PRO A 228 20.02 19.03 20.23
C PRO A 228 21.18 18.69 19.28
N GLY A 229 21.02 17.57 18.57
CA GLY A 229 21.90 17.14 17.49
C GLY A 229 21.71 17.99 16.23
N ARG A 230 22.41 19.12 16.19
CA ARG A 230 22.58 19.95 14.98
C ARG A 230 23.44 19.20 13.96
N PHE A 231 22.84 18.31 13.15
CA PHE A 231 23.52 17.74 11.98
C PHE A 231 22.49 17.27 10.95
N PHE A 232 22.46 17.90 9.77
CA PHE A 232 21.88 17.30 8.57
C PHE A 232 22.55 15.93 8.37
N PRO A 233 21.85 14.78 8.47
CA PRO A 233 22.47 13.52 8.13
C PRO A 233 22.60 13.48 6.61
N ARG A 234 23.83 13.72 6.13
CA ARG A 234 24.29 13.56 4.74
C ARG A 234 23.93 12.20 4.13
N SER A 235 23.50 11.21 4.91
CA SER A 235 23.15 9.86 4.46
C SER A 235 21.89 9.79 3.58
N CYS A 236 20.85 10.59 3.87
CA CYS A 236 19.63 10.61 3.04
C CYS A 236 19.88 11.33 1.70
N CYS A 237 20.85 12.24 1.68
CA CYS A 237 21.35 12.85 0.46
C CYS A 237 22.18 11.89 -0.38
N TYR A 238 22.76 10.78 0.10
CA TYR A 238 23.53 9.87 -0.78
C TYR A 238 22.65 9.14 -1.81
N LEU A 239 21.38 8.85 -1.50
CA LEU A 239 20.47 8.24 -2.49
C LEU A 239 20.06 9.25 -3.58
N PHE A 240 20.03 10.54 -3.25
CA PHE A 240 19.65 11.63 -4.17
C PHE A 240 20.87 12.32 -4.84
N GLN A 241 22.06 12.27 -4.23
CA GLN A 241 23.32 12.84 -4.73
C GLN A 241 24.19 11.83 -5.47
N CYS A 242 23.97 10.52 -5.32
CA CYS A 242 24.54 9.52 -6.21
C CYS A 242 23.87 9.60 -7.60
N LYS A 243 24.36 10.57 -8.38
CA LYS A 243 24.31 10.71 -9.85
C LYS A 243 23.35 11.76 -10.46
N LEU A 244 23.37 12.99 -9.96
CA LEU A 244 23.18 14.15 -10.86
C LEU A 244 24.41 14.42 -11.75
N ARG A 245 25.56 13.79 -11.43
CA ARG A 245 26.85 13.94 -12.12
C ARG A 245 27.11 12.90 -13.23
N ALA A 246 26.10 12.16 -13.67
CA ALA A 246 26.18 11.28 -14.85
C ALA A 246 25.12 11.61 -15.91
N LEU A 247 24.80 12.89 -16.06
CA LEU A 247 24.06 13.44 -17.19
C LEU A 247 24.95 13.47 -18.46
N LYS A 248 25.49 12.31 -18.84
CA LYS A 248 26.23 12.13 -20.10
C LYS A 248 26.00 10.76 -20.75
N SER A 249 25.30 9.85 -20.07
CA SER A 249 24.74 8.61 -20.62
C SER A 249 23.23 8.67 -20.47
N GLY A 250 22.47 8.35 -21.53
CA GLY A 250 21.03 8.63 -21.63
C GLY A 250 20.18 8.20 -20.41
N PRO A 251 19.08 8.92 -20.13
CA PRO A 251 18.25 8.72 -18.93
C PRO A 251 17.73 7.28 -18.77
N LEU A 252 17.43 6.62 -19.89
CA LEU A 252 16.93 5.24 -19.92
C LEU A 252 17.99 4.21 -19.48
N MET A 253 19.24 4.38 -19.89
CA MET A 253 20.34 3.48 -19.48
C MET A 253 20.74 3.69 -18.02
N CYS A 254 20.58 4.90 -17.49
CA CYS A 254 20.80 5.16 -16.07
C CYS A 254 19.70 4.49 -15.22
N LEU A 255 18.43 4.63 -15.61
CA LEU A 255 17.31 3.97 -14.94
C LEU A 255 17.44 2.44 -14.95
N LEU A 256 17.76 1.84 -16.11
CA LEU A 256 17.99 0.39 -16.22
C LEU A 256 19.15 -0.09 -15.35
N ARG A 257 20.24 0.68 -15.27
CA ARG A 257 21.40 0.33 -14.43
C ARG A 257 21.10 0.46 -12.94
N THR A 258 20.32 1.45 -12.53
CA THR A 258 19.86 1.59 -11.15
C THR A 258 18.88 0.48 -10.79
N CYS A 259 17.93 0.15 -11.68
CA CYS A 259 17.03 -1.00 -11.56
C CYS A 259 17.83 -2.30 -11.33
N TRP A 260 18.77 -2.60 -12.23
CA TRP A 260 19.60 -3.81 -12.19
C TRP A 260 20.49 -3.89 -10.96
N SER A 261 21.02 -2.76 -10.51
CA SER A 261 21.83 -2.68 -9.28
C SER A 261 21.01 -2.88 -8.01
N MET A 262 19.70 -2.61 -8.03
CA MET A 262 18.80 -2.69 -6.88
C MET A 262 18.04 -4.02 -6.80
N THR A 263 17.92 -4.76 -7.90
CA THR A 263 17.32 -6.12 -7.96
C THR A 263 17.85 -7.08 -6.89
N PRO A 264 19.17 -7.20 -6.62
CA PRO A 264 19.66 -8.10 -5.58
C PRO A 264 19.29 -7.67 -4.16
N ALA A 265 19.16 -6.36 -3.89
CA ALA A 265 18.70 -5.84 -2.60
C ALA A 265 17.20 -6.14 -2.38
N ILE A 266 16.38 -5.97 -3.42
CA ILE A 266 14.96 -6.32 -3.42
C ILE A 266 14.79 -7.83 -3.21
N TYR A 267 15.52 -8.65 -3.97
CA TYR A 267 15.49 -10.11 -3.84
C TYR A 267 15.85 -10.56 -2.43
N ARG A 268 16.92 -10.00 -1.84
CA ARG A 268 17.32 -10.31 -0.47
C ARG A 268 16.25 -9.94 0.54
N SER A 269 15.55 -8.82 0.33
CA SER A 269 14.43 -8.37 1.16
C SER A 269 13.24 -9.34 1.11
N TYR A 270 12.89 -9.85 -0.07
CA TYR A 270 11.84 -10.87 -0.24
C TYR A 270 12.24 -12.23 0.32
N CYS A 271 13.51 -12.62 0.22
CA CYS A 271 14.00 -13.91 0.71
C CYS A 271 14.02 -14.02 2.24
N HIS A 272 14.08 -12.90 2.97
CA HIS A 272 14.17 -12.88 4.44
C HIS A 272 12.83 -12.57 5.12
N VAL A 273 11.70 -12.70 4.40
CA VAL A 273 10.36 -12.52 4.97
C VAL A 273 10.03 -13.68 5.93
N PRO A 274 9.58 -13.40 7.19
CA PRO A 274 9.22 -14.44 8.14
C PRO A 274 8.03 -15.26 7.63
N ARG A 275 7.92 -16.51 8.11
CA ARG A 275 6.92 -17.46 7.61
C ARG A 275 5.49 -16.93 7.70
N VAL A 276 5.16 -16.28 8.81
CA VAL A 276 3.83 -15.68 9.07
C VAL A 276 3.49 -14.63 8.02
N MET A 277 4.44 -13.74 7.72
CA MET A 277 4.24 -12.69 6.72
C MET A 277 4.15 -13.27 5.31
N ARG A 278 4.93 -14.31 4.99
CA ARG A 278 4.87 -14.98 3.68
C ARG A 278 3.51 -15.66 3.44
N GLN A 279 2.92 -16.28 4.46
CA GLN A 279 1.58 -16.86 4.37
C GLN A 279 0.53 -15.79 4.12
N LEU A 280 0.60 -14.67 4.86
CA LEU A 280 -0.28 -13.53 4.65
C LEU A 280 -0.14 -12.95 3.23
N CYS A 281 1.09 -12.73 2.76
CA CYS A 281 1.36 -12.20 1.41
C CYS A 281 0.84 -13.12 0.29
N LEU A 282 0.97 -14.44 0.44
CA LEU A 282 0.47 -15.38 -0.56
C LEU A 282 -1.06 -15.40 -0.62
N ALA A 283 -1.72 -15.40 0.54
CA ALA A 283 -3.18 -15.30 0.60
C ALA A 283 -3.67 -13.96 0.03
N GLN A 284 -2.99 -12.86 0.39
CA GLN A 284 -3.28 -11.52 -0.09
C GLN A 284 -3.14 -11.40 -1.61
N LEU A 285 -2.05 -11.96 -2.18
CA LEU A 285 -1.83 -11.99 -3.61
C LEU A 285 -2.96 -12.71 -4.35
N CYS A 286 -3.35 -13.91 -3.91
CA CYS A 286 -4.42 -14.67 -4.55
C CYS A 286 -5.79 -14.00 -4.39
N SER A 287 -6.09 -13.48 -3.20
CA SER A 287 -7.33 -12.76 -2.92
C SER A 287 -7.47 -11.50 -3.78
N TRP A 288 -6.43 -10.65 -3.83
CA TRP A 288 -6.44 -9.47 -4.69
C TRP A 288 -6.43 -9.82 -6.16
N MET A 289 -5.79 -10.93 -6.57
CA MET A 289 -5.79 -11.34 -7.97
C MET A 289 -7.20 -11.68 -8.44
N GLY A 290 -8.02 -12.32 -7.61
CA GLY A 290 -9.45 -12.50 -7.91
C GLY A 290 -10.18 -11.17 -8.01
N VAL A 291 -10.03 -10.31 -7.01
CA VAL A 291 -10.71 -9.01 -6.92
C VAL A 291 -10.30 -8.04 -8.05
N MET A 292 -9.02 -8.01 -8.44
CA MET A 292 -8.50 -7.20 -9.54
C MET A 292 -8.90 -7.73 -10.91
N SER A 293 -8.90 -9.06 -11.08
CA SER A 293 -9.41 -9.68 -12.31
C SER A 293 -10.87 -9.31 -12.55
N PHE A 294 -11.66 -9.23 -11.47
CA PHE A 294 -13.02 -8.71 -11.56
C PHE A 294 -13.03 -7.23 -11.94
N MET A 295 -12.37 -6.36 -11.17
CA MET A 295 -12.41 -4.92 -11.42
C MET A 295 -11.92 -4.49 -12.80
N LEU A 296 -10.85 -5.12 -13.32
CA LEU A 296 -10.24 -4.74 -14.60
C LEU A 296 -11.08 -5.14 -15.82
N PHE A 297 -11.80 -6.26 -15.76
CA PHE A 297 -12.48 -6.85 -16.92
C PHE A 297 -14.02 -6.90 -16.77
N TYR A 298 -14.57 -6.45 -15.64
CA TYR A 298 -16.01 -6.49 -15.39
C TYR A 298 -16.81 -5.63 -16.37
N THR A 299 -16.33 -4.43 -16.69
CA THR A 299 -17.02 -3.53 -17.63
C THR A 299 -17.06 -4.13 -19.04
N ASP A 300 -15.98 -4.79 -19.47
CA ASP A 300 -15.93 -5.48 -20.75
C ASP A 300 -16.87 -6.69 -20.77
N PHE A 301 -16.92 -7.46 -19.68
CA PHE A 301 -17.88 -8.54 -19.52
C PHE A 301 -19.33 -8.05 -19.61
N VAL A 302 -19.67 -6.91 -18.98
CA VAL A 302 -21.03 -6.36 -19.06
C VAL A 302 -21.31 -5.84 -20.47
N GLY A 303 -20.37 -5.12 -21.09
CA GLY A 303 -20.51 -4.58 -22.44
C GLY A 303 -20.70 -5.64 -23.52
N GLU A 304 -19.80 -6.62 -23.56
CA GLU A 304 -19.77 -7.66 -24.61
C GLU A 304 -20.60 -8.89 -24.22
N GLY A 305 -20.44 -9.39 -23.00
CA GLY A 305 -21.04 -10.66 -22.58
C GLY A 305 -22.52 -10.55 -22.19
N LEU A 306 -22.93 -9.45 -21.55
CA LEU A 306 -24.30 -9.26 -21.05
C LEU A 306 -25.17 -8.45 -22.01
N TYR A 307 -24.61 -7.40 -22.62
CA TYR A 307 -25.32 -6.52 -23.56
C TYR A 307 -25.13 -6.91 -25.03
N GLU A 308 -24.32 -7.93 -25.33
CA GLU A 308 -24.02 -8.40 -26.69
C GLU A 308 -23.50 -7.26 -27.60
N GLY A 309 -22.76 -6.32 -27.01
CA GLY A 309 -22.12 -5.23 -27.72
C GLY A 309 -20.80 -5.65 -28.37
N VAL A 310 -20.40 -4.96 -29.43
CA VAL A 310 -19.10 -5.20 -30.09
C VAL A 310 -18.22 -3.96 -29.95
N PRO A 311 -17.06 -4.04 -29.28
CA PRO A 311 -16.19 -2.89 -29.08
C PRO A 311 -15.66 -2.33 -30.42
N SER A 312 -15.33 -3.19 -31.39
CA SER A 312 -14.79 -2.78 -32.69
C SER A 312 -15.83 -2.24 -33.69
N ALA A 313 -17.10 -2.13 -33.30
CA ALA A 313 -18.15 -1.65 -34.20
C ALA A 313 -18.06 -0.13 -34.40
N ALA A 314 -18.38 0.35 -35.60
CA ALA A 314 -18.30 1.77 -35.93
C ALA A 314 -19.22 2.63 -35.03
N PRO A 315 -18.82 3.87 -34.67
CA PRO A 315 -19.62 4.78 -33.88
C PRO A 315 -21.02 5.00 -34.47
N GLY A 316 -22.06 4.95 -33.64
CA GLY A 316 -23.45 5.12 -34.06
C GLY A 316 -24.17 3.85 -34.55
N THR A 317 -23.46 2.71 -34.66
CA THR A 317 -24.11 1.42 -34.91
C THR A 317 -24.83 0.89 -33.66
N ILE A 318 -25.89 0.08 -33.85
CA ILE A 318 -26.64 -0.54 -32.74
C ILE A 318 -25.72 -1.40 -31.84
N LEU A 319 -24.76 -2.11 -32.46
CA LEU A 319 -23.80 -2.95 -31.73
C LEU A 319 -22.86 -2.13 -30.84
N ARG A 320 -22.40 -0.97 -31.33
CA ARG A 320 -21.58 -0.05 -30.54
C ARG A 320 -22.39 0.62 -29.43
N GLN A 321 -23.61 1.04 -29.71
CA GLN A 321 -24.51 1.62 -28.70
C GLN A 321 -24.82 0.64 -27.56
N ARG A 322 -25.02 -0.65 -27.86
CA ARG A 322 -25.20 -1.69 -26.83
C ARG A 322 -23.96 -1.87 -25.96
N TYR A 323 -22.76 -1.84 -26.56
CA TYR A 323 -21.50 -1.90 -25.83
C TYR A 323 -21.34 -0.70 -24.89
N ASP A 324 -21.58 0.52 -25.39
CA ASP A 324 -21.47 1.75 -24.59
C ASP A 324 -22.51 1.78 -23.44
N GLU A 325 -23.74 1.30 -23.69
CA GLU A 325 -24.78 1.12 -22.65
C GLU A 325 -24.34 0.09 -21.59
N GLY A 326 -23.75 -1.03 -22.03
CA GLY A 326 -23.21 -2.04 -21.13
C GLY A 326 -22.03 -1.53 -20.30
N ILE A 327 -21.12 -0.75 -20.88
CA ILE A 327 -20.05 -0.07 -20.13
C ILE A 327 -20.65 0.86 -19.06
N ARG A 328 -21.69 1.64 -19.40
CA ARG A 328 -22.35 2.53 -18.45
C ARG A 328 -22.94 1.75 -17.27
N MET A 329 -23.58 0.63 -17.54
CA MET A 329 -24.13 -0.25 -16.50
C MET A 329 -23.03 -0.98 -15.70
N GLY A 330 -21.94 -1.38 -16.33
CA GLY A 330 -20.75 -1.90 -15.65
C GLY A 330 -20.13 -0.86 -14.72
N SER A 331 -20.03 0.39 -15.17
CA SER A 331 -19.55 1.52 -14.36
C SER A 331 -20.44 1.77 -13.14
N LEU A 332 -21.77 1.66 -13.30
CA LEU A 332 -22.71 1.70 -12.18
C LEU A 332 -22.44 0.56 -11.17
N GLY A 333 -22.15 -0.65 -11.66
CA GLY A 333 -21.79 -1.79 -10.80
C GLY A 333 -20.52 -1.54 -9.97
N LEU A 334 -19.46 -0.98 -10.59
CA LEU A 334 -18.22 -0.61 -9.89
C LEU A 334 -18.46 0.54 -8.89
N PHE A 335 -19.28 1.53 -9.24
CA PHE A 335 -19.69 2.57 -8.30
C PHE A 335 -20.41 1.99 -7.08
N LEU A 336 -21.36 1.05 -7.29
CA LEU A 336 -22.05 0.38 -6.21
C LEU A 336 -21.11 -0.48 -5.36
N GLN A 337 -20.09 -1.11 -5.96
CA GLN A 337 -19.02 -1.80 -5.25
C GLN A 337 -18.23 -0.84 -4.33
N CYS A 338 -17.89 0.36 -4.79
CA CYS A 338 -17.23 1.36 -3.96
C CYS A 338 -18.15 1.85 -2.83
N ALA A 339 -19.44 2.03 -3.11
CA ALA A 339 -20.43 2.44 -2.12
C ALA A 339 -20.63 1.38 -1.01
N THR A 340 -20.74 0.10 -1.37
CA THR A 340 -20.83 -0.99 -0.39
C THR A 340 -19.52 -1.17 0.36
N SER A 341 -18.36 -1.04 -0.30
CA SER A 341 -17.07 -1.03 0.38
C SER A 341 -17.00 0.06 1.43
N THR A 342 -17.42 1.29 1.10
CA THR A 342 -17.49 2.42 2.04
C THR A 342 -18.34 2.07 3.27
N PHE A 343 -19.51 1.45 3.06
CA PHE A 343 -20.37 0.99 4.14
C PHE A 343 -19.70 -0.09 5.01
N PHE A 344 -19.11 -1.12 4.39
CA PHE A 344 -18.45 -2.20 5.12
C PHE A 344 -17.20 -1.73 5.87
N SER A 345 -16.45 -0.75 5.35
CA SER A 345 -15.31 -0.15 6.05
C SER A 345 -15.73 0.56 7.34
N LEU A 346 -16.89 1.24 7.37
CA LEU A 346 -17.44 1.86 8.60
C LEU A 346 -17.84 0.83 9.66
N VAL A 347 -18.37 -0.32 9.23
CA VAL A 347 -18.83 -1.38 10.14
C VAL A 347 -17.72 -2.40 10.44
N MET A 348 -16.58 -2.33 9.74
CA MET A 348 -15.48 -3.31 9.80
C MET A 348 -14.99 -3.55 11.24
N SER A 349 -14.75 -2.48 12.00
CA SER A 349 -14.33 -2.58 13.40
C SER A 349 -15.33 -3.37 14.26
N ARG A 350 -16.64 -3.17 14.04
CA ARG A 350 -17.70 -3.92 14.75
C ARG A 350 -17.74 -5.38 14.31
N LEU A 351 -17.60 -5.66 13.01
CA LEU A 351 -17.57 -7.03 12.49
C LEU A 351 -16.40 -7.82 13.06
N VAL A 352 -15.22 -7.22 13.10
CA VAL A 352 -14.01 -7.85 13.66
C VAL A 352 -14.15 -8.10 15.15
N HIS A 353 -14.75 -7.17 15.91
CA HIS A 353 -14.97 -7.37 17.34
C HIS A 353 -16.03 -8.46 17.63
N LEU A 354 -17.08 -8.57 16.81
CA LEU A 354 -18.17 -9.53 17.03
C LEU A 354 -17.83 -10.95 16.54
N PHE A 355 -17.23 -11.07 15.36
CA PHE A 355 -17.01 -12.37 14.70
C PHE A 355 -15.53 -12.80 14.69
N GLY A 356 -14.60 -11.90 14.98
CA GLY A 356 -13.16 -12.13 14.87
C GLY A 356 -12.62 -11.91 13.45
N SER A 357 -11.35 -11.54 13.34
CA SER A 357 -10.68 -11.22 12.07
C SER A 357 -10.67 -12.39 11.07
N ARG A 358 -10.50 -13.63 11.56
CA ARG A 358 -10.50 -14.85 10.73
C ARG A 358 -11.83 -15.08 10.01
N VAL A 359 -12.93 -15.01 10.76
CA VAL A 359 -14.27 -15.26 10.20
C VAL A 359 -14.64 -14.15 9.22
N VAL A 360 -14.34 -12.89 9.56
CA VAL A 360 -14.60 -11.75 8.66
C VAL A 360 -13.84 -11.91 7.34
N TYR A 361 -12.53 -12.19 7.38
CA TYR A 361 -11.72 -12.40 6.16
C TYR A 361 -12.25 -13.56 5.31
N LEU A 362 -12.50 -14.73 5.91
CA LEU A 362 -12.96 -15.91 5.15
C LEU A 362 -14.36 -15.68 4.58
N SER A 363 -15.26 -15.09 5.37
CA SER A 363 -16.64 -14.81 4.94
C SER A 363 -16.67 -13.82 3.76
N SER A 364 -15.81 -12.81 3.75
CA SER A 364 -15.75 -11.84 2.66
C SER A 364 -15.26 -12.47 1.36
N MET A 365 -14.24 -13.33 1.41
CA MET A 365 -13.72 -14.01 0.23
C MET A 365 -14.66 -15.08 -0.31
N VAL A 366 -15.38 -15.81 0.57
CA VAL A 366 -16.45 -16.73 0.17
C VAL A 366 -17.58 -15.95 -0.51
N CYS A 367 -18.00 -14.83 0.10
CA CYS A 367 -19.03 -13.96 -0.46
C CYS A 367 -18.64 -13.42 -1.85
N PHE A 368 -17.37 -13.02 -2.04
CA PHE A 368 -16.85 -12.61 -3.34
C PHE A 368 -16.88 -13.74 -4.37
N THR A 369 -16.41 -14.94 -4.00
CA THR A 369 -16.37 -16.10 -4.91
C THR A 369 -17.77 -16.49 -5.36
N ILE A 370 -18.74 -16.51 -4.44
CA ILE A 370 -20.16 -16.77 -4.77
C ILE A 370 -20.70 -15.67 -5.68
N SER A 371 -20.42 -14.40 -5.37
CA SER A 371 -20.88 -13.26 -6.18
C SER A 371 -20.33 -13.35 -7.61
N ALA A 372 -19.04 -13.63 -7.77
CA ALA A 372 -18.40 -13.82 -9.08
C ALA A 372 -19.00 -15.01 -9.86
N LEU A 373 -19.28 -16.15 -9.19
CA LEU A 373 -19.94 -17.29 -9.82
C LEU A 373 -21.36 -16.96 -10.29
N VAL A 374 -22.14 -16.25 -9.47
CA VAL A 374 -23.49 -15.82 -9.85
C VAL A 374 -23.44 -14.84 -11.02
N ILE A 375 -22.48 -13.90 -11.03
CA ILE A 375 -22.28 -12.98 -12.17
C ILE A 375 -21.94 -13.77 -13.44
N CYS A 376 -21.06 -14.76 -13.35
CA CYS A 376 -20.64 -15.57 -14.49
C CYS A 376 -21.80 -16.38 -15.11
N LEU A 377 -22.77 -16.82 -14.29
CA LEU A 377 -23.88 -17.66 -14.73
C LEU A 377 -25.16 -16.87 -15.06
N SER A 378 -25.26 -15.62 -14.61
CA SER A 378 -26.45 -14.80 -14.76
C SER A 378 -26.48 -14.04 -16.08
N LYS A 379 -27.64 -14.04 -16.74
CA LYS A 379 -27.96 -13.14 -17.87
C LYS A 379 -28.82 -11.94 -17.46
N SER A 380 -29.17 -11.83 -16.17
CA SER A 380 -29.98 -10.71 -15.67
C SER A 380 -29.10 -9.55 -15.21
N VAL A 381 -29.31 -8.38 -15.83
CA VAL A 381 -28.60 -7.13 -15.49
C VAL A 381 -28.78 -6.75 -14.03
N LEU A 382 -30.00 -6.87 -13.49
CA LEU A 382 -30.28 -6.56 -12.09
C LEU A 382 -29.48 -7.45 -11.14
N LEU A 383 -29.46 -8.77 -11.41
CA LEU A 383 -28.74 -9.72 -10.57
C LEU A 383 -27.23 -9.51 -10.66
N VAL A 384 -26.69 -9.29 -11.86
CA VAL A 384 -25.26 -9.00 -12.07
C VAL A 384 -24.84 -7.72 -11.33
N THR A 385 -25.67 -6.68 -11.37
CA THR A 385 -25.42 -5.39 -10.69
C THR A 385 -25.52 -5.53 -9.16
N ALA A 386 -26.47 -6.32 -8.66
CA ALA A 386 -26.59 -6.57 -7.22
C ALA A 386 -25.41 -7.39 -6.68
N MET A 387 -24.95 -8.39 -7.42
CA MET A 387 -23.78 -9.20 -7.05
C MET A 387 -22.48 -8.40 -7.16
N SER A 388 -22.31 -7.53 -8.17
CA SER A 388 -21.13 -6.67 -8.28
C SER A 388 -21.06 -5.70 -7.10
N ALA A 389 -22.19 -5.12 -6.67
CA ALA A 389 -22.24 -4.33 -5.44
C ALA A 389 -21.74 -5.13 -4.22
N LEU A 390 -22.14 -6.40 -4.07
CA LEU A 390 -21.74 -7.21 -2.92
C LEU A 390 -20.23 -7.50 -2.84
N THR A 391 -19.51 -7.47 -3.98
CA THR A 391 -18.05 -7.65 -4.01
C THR A 391 -17.29 -6.57 -3.21
N GLY A 392 -17.91 -5.42 -2.94
CA GLY A 392 -17.32 -4.35 -2.13
C GLY A 392 -17.01 -4.77 -0.70
N PHE A 393 -17.68 -5.80 -0.16
CA PHE A 393 -17.33 -6.36 1.15
C PHE A 393 -15.93 -6.96 1.18
N ALA A 394 -15.55 -7.72 0.15
CA ALA A 394 -14.21 -8.28 0.04
C ALA A 394 -13.16 -7.20 -0.17
N TYR A 395 -13.47 -6.19 -1.00
CA TYR A 395 -12.58 -5.06 -1.23
C TYR A 395 -12.25 -4.30 0.08
N ALA A 396 -13.27 -3.94 0.87
CA ALA A 396 -13.09 -3.30 2.18
C ALA A 396 -12.26 -4.18 3.15
N THR A 397 -12.49 -5.49 3.13
CA THR A 397 -11.81 -6.44 4.01
C THR A 397 -10.33 -6.56 3.68
N LEU A 398 -9.98 -6.66 2.40
CA LEU A 398 -8.59 -6.78 1.93
C LEU A 398 -7.77 -5.51 2.12
N GLN A 399 -8.41 -4.34 2.16
CA GLN A 399 -7.75 -3.08 2.51
C GLN A 399 -7.55 -2.87 4.01
N THR A 400 -8.30 -3.56 4.87
CA THR A 400 -8.26 -3.32 6.32
C THR A 400 -7.50 -4.40 7.09
N LEU A 401 -7.90 -5.67 6.89
CA LEU A 401 -7.44 -6.76 7.76
C LEU A 401 -5.96 -7.11 7.61
N PRO A 402 -5.40 -7.26 6.39
CA PRO A 402 -4.00 -7.64 6.21
C PRO A 402 -3.04 -6.64 6.87
N TYR A 403 -3.33 -5.34 6.75
CA TYR A 403 -2.53 -4.28 7.35
C TYR A 403 -2.66 -4.24 8.88
N THR A 404 -3.88 -4.47 9.39
CA THR A 404 -4.12 -4.62 10.84
C THR A 404 -3.38 -5.85 11.40
N LEU A 405 -3.38 -6.98 10.68
CA LEU A 405 -2.65 -8.19 11.05
C LEU A 405 -1.13 -7.95 11.06
N THR A 406 -0.60 -7.23 10.08
CA THR A 406 0.82 -6.86 10.04
C THR A 406 1.23 -6.01 11.24
N CYS A 407 0.38 -5.08 11.68
CA CYS A 407 0.59 -4.33 12.91
C CYS A 407 0.64 -5.26 14.14
N HIS A 408 -0.29 -6.22 14.19
CA HIS A 408 -0.33 -7.21 15.26
C HIS A 408 0.96 -8.05 15.33
N TYR A 409 1.45 -8.54 14.18
CA TYR A 409 2.71 -9.28 14.12
C TYR A 409 3.93 -8.46 14.55
N HIS A 410 3.93 -7.15 14.30
CA HIS A 410 5.01 -6.24 14.75
C HIS A 410 4.92 -5.84 16.22
N LYS A 411 3.74 -5.93 16.83
CA LYS A 411 3.59 -5.72 18.27
C LYS A 411 4.21 -6.87 19.06
N GLU A 412 4.02 -8.10 18.58
CA GLU A 412 4.52 -9.32 19.23
C GLU A 412 5.60 -10.00 18.38
N LYS A 413 6.63 -9.24 17.98
CA LYS A 413 7.73 -9.74 17.11
C LYS A 413 8.38 -11.01 17.64
N GLU A 414 8.56 -11.12 18.96
CA GLU A 414 9.19 -12.27 19.60
C GLU A 414 8.40 -13.57 19.40
N VAL A 415 7.08 -13.46 19.26
CA VAL A 415 6.16 -14.59 19.10
C VAL A 415 5.99 -14.96 17.62
N TYR A 416 5.75 -13.96 16.76
CA TYR A 416 5.42 -14.20 15.34
C TYR A 416 6.64 -14.23 14.41
N MET A 417 7.74 -13.57 14.75
CA MET A 417 8.94 -13.46 13.90
C MET A 417 10.13 -14.26 14.41
N GLN A 418 9.90 -15.24 15.31
CA GLN A 418 10.95 -16.12 15.81
C GLN A 418 11.50 -16.99 14.67
N ASN A 419 12.75 -16.76 14.29
CA ASN A 419 13.42 -17.58 13.30
C ASN A 419 13.80 -18.93 13.92
N SER A 420 13.56 -20.03 13.20
CA SER A 420 13.79 -21.42 13.63
C SER A 420 15.27 -21.78 13.90
N LYS A 421 16.17 -20.81 14.04
CA LYS A 421 17.61 -20.98 14.24
C LYS A 421 18.08 -20.87 15.70
N THR A 422 17.21 -20.58 16.67
CA THR A 422 17.50 -20.77 18.10
C THR A 422 17.17 -22.18 18.61
N LYS A 423 17.12 -23.17 17.72
CA LYS A 423 16.97 -24.59 18.06
C LYS A 423 18.06 -25.44 17.39
N LYS A 424 19.32 -25.15 17.71
CA LYS A 424 20.46 -26.10 17.64
C LYS A 424 21.66 -25.49 18.38
N GLY A 425 21.58 -25.57 19.71
CA GLY A 425 22.65 -25.27 20.64
C GLY A 425 22.42 -26.07 21.91
N HIS A 426 22.37 -27.40 21.78
CA HIS A 426 22.40 -28.29 22.92
C HIS A 426 23.57 -29.25 22.75
N THR A 427 24.71 -28.85 23.32
CA THR A 427 25.67 -29.80 23.90
C THR A 427 26.28 -29.15 25.16
N ASN A 428 25.95 -29.76 26.29
CA ASN A 428 26.57 -29.68 27.63
C ASN A 428 26.21 -28.51 28.56
N GLY A 429 25.09 -28.70 29.27
CA GLY A 429 25.09 -28.76 30.74
C GLY A 429 25.26 -27.46 31.52
N PHE A 430 24.16 -26.75 31.78
CA PHE A 430 23.78 -26.28 33.12
C PHE A 430 22.35 -25.73 33.08
N THR A 431 21.42 -26.31 33.83
CA THR A 431 20.07 -25.79 34.04
C THR A 431 20.11 -24.70 35.10
N ILE A 432 19.82 -23.46 34.72
CA ILE A 432 19.36 -22.44 35.67
C ILE A 432 17.87 -22.22 35.38
N THR A 433 17.04 -22.81 36.23
CA THR A 433 15.62 -22.46 36.39
C THR A 433 15.52 -21.02 36.89
N ARG A 434 14.74 -20.19 36.22
CA ARG A 434 14.28 -18.92 36.76
C ARG A 434 12.76 -18.90 36.68
N ASP A 435 12.15 -19.06 37.83
CA ASP A 435 10.72 -19.31 38.03
C ASP A 435 9.84 -18.15 37.56
N SER A 436 8.81 -18.52 36.84
CA SER A 436 7.57 -17.79 36.62
C SER A 436 6.75 -17.76 37.91
N VAL A 437 6.48 -16.56 38.44
CA VAL A 437 5.50 -16.37 39.50
C VAL A 437 4.11 -16.38 38.88
N CYS A 438 3.31 -17.40 39.19
CA CYS A 438 1.85 -17.28 39.22
C CYS A 438 1.27 -18.11 40.38
N LEU A 439 0.28 -17.50 41.02
CA LEU A 439 -0.48 -17.91 42.20
C LEU A 439 -1.13 -19.30 42.05
N THR A 440 -1.14 -20.10 43.13
CA THR A 440 -2.36 -20.68 43.72
C THR A 440 -2.07 -21.49 45.00
N LEU A 441 -2.79 -21.11 46.07
CA LEU A 441 -3.47 -21.91 47.11
C LEU A 441 -3.03 -23.35 47.48
N ASP A 442 -2.73 -23.48 48.78
CA ASP A 442 -3.33 -24.42 49.76
C ASP A 442 -2.80 -25.86 49.89
N ASN A 443 -2.04 -26.12 50.96
CA ASN A 443 -2.40 -26.94 52.14
C ASN A 443 -1.14 -27.48 52.86
N GLY A 444 -1.07 -27.30 54.19
CA GLY A 444 0.07 -27.64 55.07
C GLY A 444 0.18 -29.13 55.43
N PRO A 445 0.70 -29.53 56.61
CA PRO A 445 1.45 -28.79 57.64
C PRO A 445 2.81 -29.47 57.98
N GLY A 446 3.68 -28.82 58.78
CA GLY A 446 4.87 -29.50 59.33
C GLY A 446 5.99 -28.61 59.89
N ASP A 447 5.72 -28.00 61.04
CA ASP A 447 6.59 -27.79 62.21
C ASP A 447 8.13 -27.59 62.13
N LEU A 448 8.53 -26.48 62.78
CA LEU A 448 9.55 -26.29 63.83
C LEU A 448 11.03 -25.94 63.50
N ASN A 449 11.39 -24.74 64.01
CA ASN A 449 12.65 -24.27 64.62
C ASN A 449 13.88 -24.07 63.71
N HIS A 450 14.71 -23.02 63.81
CA HIS A 450 15.16 -22.28 64.99
C HIS A 450 15.76 -20.90 64.59
N LYS A 451 15.82 -20.00 65.58
CA LYS A 451 16.27 -18.58 65.64
C LYS A 451 17.80 -18.38 65.66
N SER A 452 18.19 -17.08 65.56
CA SER A 452 19.45 -16.40 66.03
C SER A 452 20.62 -16.33 65.03
N ASP A 453 21.46 -15.29 64.93
CA ASP A 453 21.57 -13.94 65.49
C ASP A 453 22.74 -13.21 64.76
N ILE A 454 22.66 -11.87 64.66
CA ILE A 454 23.71 -10.83 64.84
C ILE A 454 25.04 -10.90 64.05
N SER A 455 25.37 -9.83 63.29
CA SER A 455 26.56 -8.95 63.49
C SER A 455 27.11 -8.26 62.22
N ASN A 456 27.18 -6.93 62.32
CA ASN A 456 27.94 -5.92 61.55
C ASN A 456 29.37 -6.28 61.07
N GLY A 457 29.77 -5.65 59.96
CA GLY A 457 31.18 -5.41 59.58
C GLY A 457 31.29 -4.60 58.28
N HIS A 458 31.87 -3.40 58.35
CA HIS A 458 32.00 -2.38 57.30
C HIS A 458 33.51 -2.14 57.02
N VAL A 459 33.85 -1.49 55.88
CA VAL A 459 35.15 -0.77 55.58
C VAL A 459 36.34 -1.67 55.17
N SER A 460 37.23 -1.40 54.21
CA SER A 460 37.41 -0.40 53.14
C SER A 460 38.58 -0.79 52.21
N TYR A 461 38.65 -0.07 51.09
CA TYR A 461 39.67 0.03 50.03
C TYR A 461 41.15 0.21 50.44
N SER A 462 42.03 -0.32 49.57
CA SER A 462 43.37 0.19 49.15
C SER A 462 43.48 -0.19 47.65
N GLY A 463 43.89 0.61 46.65
CA GLY A 463 44.75 1.78 46.58
C GLY A 463 46.02 1.41 45.81
N ASP A 464 46.11 1.72 44.50
CA ASP A 464 47.29 2.32 43.83
C ASP A 464 47.21 2.34 42.27
N GLU A 465 47.85 3.38 41.72
CA GLU A 465 47.73 4.06 40.41
C GLU A 465 48.43 3.40 39.19
N PRO A 466 48.23 3.93 37.96
CA PRO A 466 48.55 3.27 36.68
C PRO A 466 49.82 3.78 35.99
N GLU A 467 50.49 2.91 35.21
CA GLU A 467 51.52 3.31 34.22
C GLU A 467 51.27 2.66 32.83
N TYR A 468 51.68 3.40 31.78
CA TYR A 468 51.17 3.40 30.41
C TYR A 468 52.26 2.97 29.38
N TYR A 469 51.81 2.45 28.21
CA TYR A 469 52.43 2.31 26.85
C TYR A 469 52.81 0.88 26.41
N PRO A 470 52.75 0.50 25.10
CA PRO A 470 51.96 0.99 23.94
C PRO A 470 51.28 -0.16 23.13
N PRO A 471 50.47 0.10 22.06
CA PRO A 471 49.83 -0.97 21.29
C PRO A 471 50.73 -1.47 20.15
N LEU A 472 50.85 -2.79 20.00
CA LEU A 472 51.50 -3.43 18.85
C LEU A 472 50.47 -4.25 18.07
N HIS A 473 50.30 -3.87 16.81
CA HIS A 473 49.52 -4.57 15.79
C HIS A 473 49.96 -6.03 15.62
N GLN A 474 49.01 -6.97 15.55
CA GLN A 474 49.08 -8.07 14.60
C GLN A 474 47.69 -8.63 14.25
N ASN A 475 47.49 -8.81 12.94
CA ASN A 475 46.30 -9.30 12.27
C ASN A 475 45.87 -10.70 12.73
N GLY A 476 44.58 -10.87 13.01
CA GLY A 476 43.89 -12.14 13.07
C GLY A 476 42.50 -11.98 12.44
N ALA A 477 42.39 -12.37 11.18
CA ALA A 477 41.14 -12.35 10.43
C ALA A 477 40.21 -13.52 10.83
N ALA A 478 38.93 -13.30 10.59
CA ALA A 478 37.81 -14.25 10.48
C ALA A 478 37.02 -14.59 11.75
N LEU A 479 35.69 -14.58 11.55
CA LEU A 479 34.59 -15.06 12.39
C LEU A 479 34.04 -14.08 13.45
N GLY A 480 33.33 -13.05 12.97
CA GLY A 480 32.51 -12.18 13.81
C GLY A 480 31.45 -11.38 13.05
N LEU A 481 30.99 -11.85 11.89
CA LEU A 481 30.01 -11.16 11.05
C LEU A 481 28.86 -12.11 10.71
N GLU A 482 27.98 -12.39 11.67
CA GLU A 482 26.66 -12.98 11.33
C GLU A 482 25.59 -12.85 12.44
N SER A 483 25.69 -11.83 13.30
CA SER A 483 24.72 -11.63 14.40
C SER A 483 24.23 -10.19 14.60
N GLU A 484 24.11 -9.38 13.54
CA GLU A 484 23.66 -7.98 13.66
C GLU A 484 22.68 -7.46 12.57
N ASP A 485 21.86 -8.31 11.93
CA ASP A 485 20.92 -7.82 10.89
C ASP A 485 19.42 -8.02 11.18
N PHE A 486 19.05 -8.74 12.25
CA PHE A 486 17.63 -9.04 12.52
C PHE A 486 16.90 -8.00 13.38
N GLY A 487 17.62 -7.04 13.97
CA GLY A 487 17.04 -5.96 14.78
C GLY A 487 16.51 -4.76 13.98
N LYS A 488 16.75 -4.70 12.66
CA LYS A 488 16.49 -3.52 11.81
C LYS A 488 15.30 -3.65 10.83
N ARG A 489 14.44 -4.66 11.01
CA ARG A 489 13.23 -4.82 10.18
C ARG A 489 12.11 -3.90 10.68
N GLY A 490 11.80 -2.87 9.90
CA GLY A 490 10.71 -1.93 10.18
C GLY A 490 9.37 -2.37 9.59
N VAL A 491 8.30 -1.81 10.12
CA VAL A 491 6.92 -2.11 9.69
C VAL A 491 6.63 -1.57 8.28
N GLY A 492 7.36 -0.53 7.84
CA GLY A 492 7.17 0.08 6.53
C GLY A 492 7.58 -0.84 5.39
N LEU A 493 8.64 -1.63 5.55
CA LEU A 493 9.00 -2.66 4.59
C LEU A 493 7.91 -3.75 4.46
N ASP A 494 7.22 -4.09 5.54
CA ASP A 494 6.19 -5.13 5.51
C ASP A 494 4.90 -4.66 4.83
N PHE A 495 4.51 -3.40 5.06
CA PHE A 495 3.46 -2.78 4.23
C PHE A 495 3.86 -2.70 2.78
N ALA A 496 5.12 -2.33 2.50
CA ALA A 496 5.62 -2.29 1.13
C ALA A 496 5.54 -3.66 0.43
N ILE A 497 5.80 -4.75 1.15
CA ILE A 497 5.65 -6.11 0.62
C ILE A 497 4.17 -6.42 0.36
N LEU A 498 3.25 -6.05 1.26
CA LEU A 498 1.80 -6.21 1.03
C LEU A 498 1.32 -5.41 -0.19
N ASP A 499 1.69 -4.15 -0.30
CA ASP A 499 1.34 -3.29 -1.43
C ASP A 499 1.91 -3.83 -2.74
N SER A 500 3.11 -4.40 -2.69
CA SER A 500 3.69 -5.09 -3.85
C SER A 500 2.87 -6.31 -4.25
N THR A 501 2.27 -7.06 -3.31
CA THR A 501 1.35 -8.15 -3.67
C THR A 501 0.08 -7.63 -4.35
N PHE A 502 -0.43 -6.48 -3.93
CA PHE A 502 -1.56 -5.80 -4.57
C PHE A 502 -1.21 -5.38 -6.00
N LEU A 503 -0.07 -4.72 -6.24
CA LEU A 503 0.34 -4.36 -7.60
C LEU A 503 0.63 -5.58 -8.48
N LEU A 504 1.23 -6.63 -7.91
CA LEU A 504 1.49 -7.88 -8.63
C LEU A 504 0.19 -8.53 -9.08
N SER A 505 -0.86 -8.41 -8.26
CA SER A 505 -2.21 -8.90 -8.57
C SER A 505 -2.92 -8.09 -9.66
N GLN A 506 -2.47 -6.87 -9.98
CA GLN A 506 -2.95 -6.10 -11.13
C GLN A 506 -2.20 -6.52 -12.39
N VAL A 507 -0.86 -6.55 -12.33
CA VAL A 507 -0.01 -6.86 -13.48
C VAL A 507 -0.23 -8.30 -13.95
N PHE A 508 -0.29 -9.27 -13.04
CA PHE A 508 -0.35 -10.69 -13.42
C PHE A 508 -1.60 -11.03 -14.25
N PRO A 509 -2.85 -10.73 -13.84
CA PRO A 509 -4.03 -10.95 -14.67
C PRO A 509 -3.95 -10.29 -16.04
N THR A 510 -3.47 -9.05 -16.13
CA THR A 510 -3.41 -8.33 -17.41
C THR A 510 -2.53 -9.03 -18.45
N LEU A 511 -1.51 -9.79 -18.03
CA LEU A 511 -0.62 -10.53 -18.93
C LEU A 511 -1.25 -11.82 -19.47
N PHE A 512 -2.10 -12.50 -18.69
CA PHE A 512 -2.61 -13.83 -19.04
C PHE A 512 -4.06 -13.82 -19.52
N MET A 513 -4.89 -12.89 -19.06
CA MET A 513 -6.33 -12.89 -19.32
C MET A 513 -6.66 -12.75 -20.81
N GLY A 514 -5.87 -12.00 -21.58
CA GLY A 514 -6.03 -11.92 -23.04
C GLY A 514 -5.86 -13.29 -23.73
N MET A 515 -4.87 -14.09 -23.31
CA MET A 515 -4.67 -15.44 -23.85
C MET A 515 -5.80 -16.39 -23.44
N ILE A 516 -6.30 -16.27 -22.21
CA ILE A 516 -7.41 -17.09 -21.71
C ILE A 516 -8.66 -16.83 -22.55
N VAL A 517 -9.01 -15.56 -22.80
CA VAL A 517 -10.20 -15.22 -23.58
C VAL A 517 -10.07 -15.57 -25.06
N GLN A 518 -8.88 -15.42 -25.64
CA GLN A 518 -8.63 -15.91 -27.00
C GLN A 518 -8.82 -17.43 -27.11
N PHE A 519 -8.44 -18.19 -26.08
CA PHE A 519 -8.61 -19.64 -26.07
C PHE A 519 -10.06 -20.06 -25.82
N THR A 520 -10.79 -19.36 -24.97
CA THR A 520 -12.19 -19.69 -24.63
C THR A 520 -13.22 -19.08 -25.56
N GLU A 521 -12.82 -18.16 -26.45
CA GLU A 521 -13.68 -17.38 -27.35
C GLU A 521 -14.86 -16.72 -26.62
N SER A 522 -14.68 -16.37 -25.34
CA SER A 522 -15.75 -15.85 -24.48
C SER A 522 -15.22 -14.97 -23.37
N VAL A 523 -15.81 -13.78 -23.23
CA VAL A 523 -15.53 -12.81 -22.16
C VAL A 523 -16.01 -13.28 -20.78
N THR A 524 -16.88 -14.30 -20.71
CA THR A 524 -17.28 -14.92 -19.43
C THR A 524 -16.08 -15.53 -18.69
N ALA A 525 -15.02 -15.89 -19.43
CA ALA A 525 -13.81 -16.45 -18.87
C ALA A 525 -13.05 -15.47 -17.96
N TYR A 526 -13.21 -14.15 -18.13
CA TYR A 526 -12.65 -13.15 -17.21
C TYR A 526 -13.22 -13.33 -15.79
N ILE A 527 -14.54 -13.39 -15.67
CA ILE A 527 -15.23 -13.53 -14.39
C ILE A 527 -15.03 -14.93 -13.80
N ALA A 528 -15.04 -15.98 -14.62
CA ALA A 528 -14.76 -17.34 -14.17
C ALA A 528 -13.34 -17.44 -13.58
N SER A 529 -12.34 -16.84 -14.23
CA SER A 529 -10.96 -16.82 -13.74
C SER A 529 -10.83 -16.04 -12.43
N SER A 530 -11.56 -14.93 -12.28
CA SER A 530 -11.65 -14.20 -11.01
C SER A 530 -12.16 -15.08 -9.86
N ALA A 531 -13.22 -15.87 -10.09
CA ALA A 531 -13.75 -16.80 -9.10
C ALA A 531 -12.76 -17.93 -8.74
N ILE A 532 -11.99 -18.42 -9.71
CA ILE A 532 -10.95 -19.43 -9.47
C ILE A 532 -9.83 -18.85 -8.59
N PHE A 533 -9.33 -17.65 -8.93
CA PHE A 533 -8.29 -16.99 -8.15
C PHE A 533 -8.76 -16.67 -6.71
N SER A 534 -10.01 -16.26 -6.54
CA SER A 534 -10.56 -16.02 -5.20
C SER A 534 -10.75 -17.32 -4.41
N ALA A 535 -11.14 -18.42 -5.05
CA ALA A 535 -11.21 -19.74 -4.41
C ALA A 535 -9.83 -20.23 -3.92
N ILE A 536 -8.79 -20.03 -4.74
CA ILE A 536 -7.40 -20.28 -4.33
C ILE A 536 -7.01 -19.35 -3.18
N GLY A 537 -7.44 -18.09 -3.21
CA GLY A 537 -7.28 -17.13 -2.11
C GLY A 537 -7.91 -17.62 -0.80
N ILE A 538 -9.11 -18.20 -0.84
CA ILE A 538 -9.77 -18.80 0.34
C ILE A 538 -8.91 -19.94 0.91
N TYR A 539 -8.38 -20.81 0.05
CA TYR A 539 -7.52 -21.91 0.49
C TYR A 539 -6.30 -21.37 1.26
N PHE A 540 -5.56 -20.42 0.68
CA PHE A 540 -4.40 -19.83 1.37
C PHE A 540 -4.80 -19.01 2.61
N ALA A 541 -5.98 -18.39 2.62
CA ALA A 541 -6.48 -17.66 3.77
C ALA A 541 -6.70 -18.55 5.00
N THR A 542 -6.99 -19.85 4.82
CA THR A 542 -7.09 -20.80 5.94
C THR A 542 -5.76 -21.06 6.64
N HIS A 543 -4.64 -20.77 5.96
CA HIS A 543 -3.28 -20.91 6.47
C HIS A 543 -2.72 -19.61 7.08
N ILE A 544 -3.49 -18.52 7.09
CA ILE A 544 -3.11 -17.28 7.78
C ILE A 544 -3.20 -17.50 9.29
N ILE A 545 -2.21 -17.01 10.02
CA ILE A 545 -2.15 -17.05 11.48
C ILE A 545 -2.84 -15.81 12.02
N PHE A 546 -4.07 -15.94 12.52
CA PHE A 546 -4.83 -14.79 13.04
C PHE A 546 -4.57 -14.57 14.53
N ASP A 547 -4.41 -15.65 15.30
CA ASP A 547 -4.16 -15.62 16.74
C ASP A 547 -2.94 -16.48 17.13
N GLN A 548 -2.41 -16.28 18.33
CA GLN A 548 -1.28 -17.08 18.85
C GLN A 548 -1.57 -18.58 18.91
N LYS A 549 -2.86 -18.97 19.01
CA LYS A 549 -3.27 -20.39 19.02
C LYS A 549 -2.96 -21.08 17.69
N ASP A 550 -3.00 -20.33 16.59
CA ASP A 550 -2.72 -20.85 15.24
C ASP A 550 -1.22 -21.13 15.02
N LEU A 551 -0.32 -20.59 15.85
CA LEU A 551 1.12 -20.87 15.78
C LEU A 551 1.51 -22.28 16.25
N ARG A 552 0.62 -22.97 16.98
CA ARG A 552 0.85 -24.31 17.53
C ARG A 552 0.23 -25.44 16.70
N SER A 553 -0.55 -25.06 15.68
CA SER A 553 -1.15 -25.95 14.67
C SER A 553 -0.19 -26.16 13.50
#